data_AF-A0A2J7PLI7-F1
#
_entry.id   AF-A0A2J7PLI7-F1
#
_cell.length_a   1.000
_cell.length_b   1.000
_cell.length_c   1.000
_cell.angle_alpha   90.00
_cell.angle_beta   90.00
_cell.angle_gamma   90.00
#
_symmetry.space_group_name_H-M   'P 1'
#
loop_
_entity.id
_entity.type
_entity.pdbx_description
1 polymer ?
#
loop_
_entity_poly.entity_id
_entity_poly.type
_entity_poly.pdbx_seq_one_letter_code
_entity_poly.pdbx_strand_id
1 'polypeptide(L)'
;MSRPGRPSVSEEVYALSALLASDRRHTIRELARETGLAHMTVLHILKERLSIRKIASRWLPHDLTETQKWLRYDAALLYHPPYSPDLSPCDFDLIPKMKELLRGIRFRTVPEILQALDRSIRTINTTGAAKGILRLPHRWQGLYTMLVTTLKGSKTSKDESILYQL
;
A
#
# COMPACT_ATOMS: atom_id res chain seq x y z
N MET A 1 26.78 7.24 48.26
CA MET A 1 25.68 8.12 47.80
C MET A 1 25.90 8.41 46.32
N SER A 2 25.11 7.81 45.43
CA SER A 2 25.20 8.10 43.99
C SER A 2 24.71 9.51 43.72
N ARG A 3 25.56 10.36 43.12
CA ARG A 3 25.14 11.66 42.61
C ARG A 3 24.18 11.42 41.44
N PRO A 4 23.02 12.10 41.36
CA PRO A 4 22.19 12.05 40.17
C PRO A 4 22.94 12.76 39.04
N GLY A 5 23.63 11.99 38.21
CA GLY A 5 24.21 12.45 36.95
C GLY A 5 23.12 12.51 35.89
N ARG A 6 23.29 13.43 34.93
CA ARG A 6 22.44 13.53 33.74
C ARG A 6 22.24 12.13 33.12
N PRO A 7 21.00 11.72 32.80
CA PRO A 7 20.73 10.44 32.16
C PRO A 7 21.61 10.28 30.91
N SER A 8 22.03 9.04 30.66
CA SER A 8 22.79 8.74 29.45
C SER A 8 21.93 9.05 28.22
N VAL A 9 22.54 9.62 27.17
CA VAL A 9 21.88 9.86 25.87
C VAL A 9 21.21 8.57 25.33
N SER A 10 21.75 7.40 25.69
CA SER A 10 21.14 6.10 25.34
C SER A 10 19.83 5.80 26.09
N GLU A 11 19.71 6.22 27.35
CA GLU A 11 18.51 6.01 28.17
C GLU A 11 17.37 6.90 27.68
N GLU A 12 17.67 8.14 27.30
CA GLU A 12 16.71 9.09 26.73
C GLU A 12 16.13 8.57 25.39
N VAL A 13 16.99 8.02 24.53
CA VAL A 13 16.60 7.42 23.24
C VAL A 13 15.73 6.17 23.47
N TYR A 14 16.08 5.33 24.45
CA TYR A 14 15.31 4.13 24.78
C TYR A 14 13.93 4.47 25.37
N ALA A 15 13.84 5.46 26.25
CA ALA A 15 12.57 5.90 26.80
C ALA A 15 11.62 6.41 25.71
N LEU A 16 12.13 7.23 24.78
CA LEU A 16 11.33 7.74 23.66
C LEU A 16 10.92 6.63 22.68
N SER A 17 11.80 5.66 22.39
CA SER A 17 11.46 4.55 21.50
C SER A 17 10.40 3.63 22.12
N ALA A 18 10.45 3.37 23.43
CA ALA A 18 9.46 2.57 24.15
C ALA A 18 8.06 3.23 24.18
N LEU A 19 7.99 4.54 24.41
CA LEU A 19 6.72 5.29 24.37
C LEU A 19 6.09 5.25 22.98
N LEU A 20 6.90 5.38 21.93
CA LEU A 20 6.44 5.30 20.55
C LEU A 20 6.08 3.89 20.09
N ALA A 21 6.70 2.86 20.67
CA ALA A 21 6.30 1.48 20.44
C ALA A 21 4.90 1.21 20.99
N SER A 22 4.56 1.85 22.11
CA SER A 22 3.26 1.73 22.78
C SER A 22 2.16 2.52 22.06
N ASP A 23 2.38 3.81 21.78
CA ASP A 23 1.49 4.60 20.93
C ASP A 23 2.28 5.57 20.03
N ARG A 24 2.03 5.44 18.72
CA ARG A 24 2.67 6.27 17.69
C ARG A 24 1.96 7.61 17.48
N ARG A 25 0.86 7.90 18.16
CA ARG A 25 0.07 9.14 17.97
C ARG A 25 0.44 10.26 18.94
N HIS A 26 1.32 9.99 19.90
CA HIS A 26 1.80 10.99 20.87
C HIS A 26 2.22 12.32 20.22
N THR A 27 1.92 13.41 20.89
CA THR A 27 2.44 14.74 20.58
C THR A 27 3.82 14.94 21.20
N ILE A 28 4.58 15.90 20.67
CA ILE A 28 5.90 16.26 21.23
C ILE A 28 5.74 16.71 22.69
N ARG A 29 4.62 17.37 23.03
CA ARG A 29 4.31 17.84 24.38
C ARG A 29 4.09 16.69 25.37
N GLU A 30 3.38 15.65 24.95
CA GLU A 30 3.14 14.45 25.76
C GLU A 30 4.44 13.68 25.98
N LEU A 31 5.22 13.47 24.91
CA LEU A 31 6.53 12.83 25.00
C LEU A 31 7.49 13.59 25.93
N ALA A 32 7.52 14.92 25.85
CA ALA A 32 8.33 15.76 26.73
C ALA A 32 7.88 15.68 28.19
N ARG A 33 6.56 15.63 28.45
CA ARG A 33 6.00 15.47 29.79
C ARG A 33 6.35 14.11 30.40
N GLU A 34 6.29 13.05 29.61
CA GLU A 34 6.53 11.67 30.08
C GLU A 34 8.00 11.35 30.27
N THR A 35 8.86 11.92 29.43
CA THR A 35 10.32 11.72 29.52
C THR A 35 11.02 12.74 30.41
N GLY A 36 10.35 13.82 30.79
CA GLY A 36 10.95 14.96 31.50
C GLY A 36 11.95 15.75 30.66
N LEU A 37 12.03 15.50 29.35
CA LEU A 37 12.98 16.13 28.44
C LEU A 37 12.44 17.45 27.88
N ALA A 38 13.37 18.35 27.53
CA ALA A 38 13.02 19.55 26.79
C ALA A 38 12.44 19.18 25.42
N HIS A 39 11.44 19.94 24.95
CA HIS A 39 10.75 19.66 23.68
C HIS A 39 11.69 19.60 22.47
N MET A 40 12.74 20.43 22.48
CA MET A 40 13.77 20.45 21.44
C MET A 40 14.64 19.19 21.46
N THR A 41 14.94 18.66 22.65
CA THR A 41 15.69 17.41 22.82
C THR A 41 14.88 16.24 22.29
N VAL A 42 13.58 16.18 22.61
CA VAL A 42 12.66 15.18 22.05
C VAL A 42 12.65 15.28 20.52
N LEU A 43 12.42 16.46 19.95
CA LEU A 43 12.39 16.63 18.50
C LEU A 43 13.72 16.26 17.82
N HIS A 44 14.86 16.59 18.44
CA HIS A 44 16.18 16.23 17.95
C HIS A 44 16.40 14.72 17.97
N ILE A 45 16.05 14.03 19.07
CA ILE A 45 16.18 12.57 19.17
C ILE A 45 15.27 11.88 18.14
N LEU A 46 14.02 12.33 18.00
CA LEU A 46 13.08 11.77 17.03
C LEU A 46 13.60 11.87 15.59
N LYS A 47 14.18 13.02 15.21
CA LYS A 47 14.66 13.25 13.84
C LYS A 47 16.05 12.67 13.57
N GLU A 48 17.01 12.94 14.44
CA GLU A 48 18.44 12.68 14.19
C GLU A 48 18.90 11.32 14.70
N ARG A 49 18.23 10.74 15.69
CA ARG A 49 18.64 9.46 16.30
C ARG A 49 17.72 8.31 15.94
N LEU A 50 16.41 8.56 15.92
CA LEU A 50 15.39 7.55 15.57
C LEU A 50 14.94 7.65 14.11
N SER A 51 15.34 8.71 13.39
CA SER A 51 14.97 8.95 11.98
C SER A 51 13.48 8.77 11.72
N ILE A 52 12.63 9.29 12.61
CA ILE A 52 11.17 9.17 12.52
C ILE A 52 10.51 10.54 12.28
N ARG A 53 9.40 10.52 11.56
CA ARG A 53 8.64 11.71 11.15
C ARG A 53 7.15 11.52 11.40
N LYS A 54 6.42 12.62 11.59
CA LYS A 54 4.97 12.60 11.76
C LYS A 54 4.28 12.57 10.38
N ILE A 55 3.48 11.55 10.13
CA ILE A 55 2.68 11.37 8.91
C ILE A 55 1.25 11.07 9.34
N ALA A 56 0.28 11.88 8.90
CA ALA A 56 -1.15 11.71 9.23
C ALA A 56 -1.39 11.38 10.72
N SER A 57 -0.83 12.21 11.59
CA SER A 57 -0.91 12.08 13.06
C SER A 57 -0.19 10.88 13.71
N ARG A 58 0.63 10.12 12.96
CA ARG A 58 1.45 9.01 13.50
C ARG A 58 2.94 9.25 13.29
N TRP A 59 3.78 8.94 14.29
CA TRP A 59 5.23 8.87 14.15
C TRP A 59 5.63 7.58 13.45
N LEU A 60 6.32 7.70 12.33
CA LEU A 60 6.78 6.58 11.52
C LEU A 60 8.23 6.79 11.11
N PRO A 61 9.03 5.70 11.01
CA PRO A 61 10.36 5.76 10.41
C PRO A 61 10.31 6.47 9.05
N HIS A 62 11.32 7.31 8.80
CA HIS A 62 11.51 8.01 7.54
C HIS A 62 11.69 6.99 6.40
N ASP A 63 12.48 5.95 6.68
CA ASP A 63 12.71 4.83 5.78
C ASP A 63 11.78 3.66 6.12
N LEU A 64 11.04 3.20 5.11
CA LEU A 64 10.25 1.99 5.25
C LEU A 64 11.17 0.79 5.39
N THR A 65 11.03 0.08 6.51
CA THR A 65 11.66 -1.24 6.69
C THR A 65 11.20 -2.19 5.57
N GLU A 66 12.03 -3.17 5.23
CA GLU A 66 11.71 -4.14 4.19
C GLU A 66 10.37 -4.85 4.46
N THR A 67 10.11 -5.21 5.71
CA THR A 67 8.81 -5.75 6.16
C THR A 67 7.65 -4.80 5.91
N GLN A 68 7.82 -3.49 6.11
CA GLN A 68 6.78 -2.50 5.81
C GLN A 68 6.56 -2.31 4.30
N LYS A 69 7.61 -2.45 3.48
CA LYS A 69 7.49 -2.46 2.03
C LYS A 69 6.71 -3.70 1.58
N TRP A 70 7.04 -4.87 2.11
CA TRP A 70 6.34 -6.12 1.86
C TRP A 70 4.88 -6.08 2.32
N LEU A 71 4.59 -5.59 3.52
CA LEU A 71 3.20 -5.44 3.99
C LEU A 71 2.39 -4.45 3.15
N ARG A 72 3.02 -3.42 2.60
CA ARG A 72 2.37 -2.52 1.65
C ARG A 72 2.15 -3.18 0.29
N TYR A 73 3.09 -4.01 -0.15
CA TYR A 73 2.97 -4.81 -1.37
C TYR A 73 1.84 -5.85 -1.23
N ASP A 74 1.77 -6.53 -0.08
CA ASP A 74 0.76 -7.52 0.27
C ASP A 74 -0.62 -6.88 0.47
N ALA A 75 -0.70 -5.71 1.12
CA ALA A 75 -1.94 -4.94 1.19
C ALA A 75 -2.36 -4.36 -0.18
N ALA A 76 -1.43 -4.16 -1.10
CA ALA A 76 -1.70 -3.77 -2.49
C ALA A 76 -1.98 -4.97 -3.41
N LEU A 77 -1.68 -6.20 -2.97
CA LEU A 77 -2.12 -7.45 -3.57
C LEU A 77 -3.62 -7.60 -3.28
N LEU A 78 -4.40 -6.82 -4.00
CA LEU A 78 -5.83 -7.04 -4.16
C LEU A 78 -6.01 -8.51 -4.57
N TYR A 79 -6.75 -9.31 -3.79
CA TYR A 79 -6.97 -10.72 -4.08
C TYR A 79 -7.40 -10.89 -5.54
N HIS A 80 -6.56 -11.53 -6.35
CA HIS A 80 -6.83 -11.72 -7.77
C HIS A 80 -7.16 -13.20 -7.99
N PRO A 81 -8.42 -13.53 -8.31
CA PRO A 81 -8.77 -14.91 -8.60
C PRO A 81 -7.95 -15.43 -9.80
N PRO A 82 -7.63 -16.73 -9.81
CA PRO A 82 -6.94 -17.34 -10.95
C PRO A 82 -7.76 -17.13 -12.23
N TYR A 83 -7.07 -16.86 -13.34
CA TYR A 83 -7.67 -16.68 -14.67
C TYR A 83 -8.77 -15.60 -14.78
N SER A 84 -8.63 -14.47 -14.09
CA SER A 84 -9.60 -13.36 -14.13
C SER A 84 -9.08 -12.12 -14.88
N PRO A 85 -8.84 -12.19 -16.20
CA PRO A 85 -8.33 -11.05 -16.98
C PRO A 85 -9.31 -9.86 -16.99
N ASP A 86 -10.59 -10.09 -16.67
CA ASP A 86 -11.61 -9.06 -16.50
C ASP A 86 -11.38 -8.18 -15.25
N LEU A 87 -10.55 -8.62 -14.30
CA LEU A 87 -10.19 -7.86 -13.10
C LEU A 87 -8.83 -7.17 -13.18
N SER A 88 -8.05 -7.44 -14.23
CA SER A 88 -6.76 -6.80 -14.45
C SER A 88 -6.95 -5.56 -15.33
N PRO A 89 -6.71 -4.33 -14.81
CA PRO A 89 -6.79 -3.11 -15.61
C PRO A 89 -5.91 -3.14 -16.86
N CYS A 90 -4.81 -3.89 -16.80
CA CYS A 90 -3.92 -4.09 -17.94
C CYS A 90 -4.63 -4.86 -19.06
N ASP A 91 -5.28 -5.97 -18.71
CA ASP A 91 -5.90 -6.89 -19.68
C ASP A 91 -7.19 -6.33 -20.28
N PHE A 92 -8.10 -5.77 -19.47
CA PHE A 92 -9.39 -5.32 -19.99
C PHE A 92 -9.40 -3.90 -20.56
N ASP A 93 -8.38 -3.07 -20.29
CA ASP A 93 -8.38 -1.65 -20.68
C ASP A 93 -7.13 -1.21 -21.42
N LEU A 94 -5.94 -1.39 -20.83
CA LEU A 94 -4.70 -0.84 -21.37
C LEU A 94 -4.26 -1.56 -22.66
N ILE A 95 -4.13 -2.88 -22.61
CA ILE A 95 -3.64 -3.69 -23.72
C ILE A 95 -4.56 -3.57 -24.96
N PRO A 96 -5.90 -3.62 -24.84
CA PRO A 96 -6.78 -3.43 -26.00
C PRO A 96 -6.59 -2.07 -26.68
N LYS A 97 -6.48 -0.98 -25.92
CA LYS A 97 -6.30 0.38 -26.46
C LYS A 97 -4.96 0.55 -27.16
N MET A 98 -3.91 -0.03 -26.57
CA MET A 98 -2.58 -0.05 -27.15
C MET A 98 -2.57 -0.88 -28.43
N LYS A 99 -3.19 -2.06 -28.42
CA LYS A 99 -3.28 -2.95 -29.59
C LYS A 99 -4.05 -2.31 -30.74
N GLU A 100 -5.11 -1.55 -30.46
CA GLU A 100 -5.87 -0.84 -31.49
C GLU A 100 -5.02 0.23 -32.19
N LEU A 101 -4.20 0.99 -31.45
CA LEU A 101 -3.28 1.98 -32.03
C LEU A 101 -2.18 1.35 -32.89
N LEU A 102 -1.81 0.10 -32.60
CA LEU A 102 -0.79 -0.65 -33.32
C LEU A 102 -1.37 -1.52 -34.44
N ARG A 103 -2.70 -1.53 -34.58
CA ARG A 103 -3.40 -2.45 -35.49
C ARG A 103 -3.07 -2.11 -36.94
N GLY A 104 -2.72 -3.15 -37.71
CA GLY A 104 -2.40 -3.02 -39.14
C GLY A 104 -0.99 -2.52 -39.45
N ILE A 105 -0.20 -2.15 -38.43
CA ILE A 105 1.20 -1.78 -38.62
C ILE A 105 2.06 -3.05 -38.72
N ARG A 106 2.94 -3.12 -39.72
CA ARG A 106 3.94 -4.20 -39.83
C ARG A 106 5.29 -3.68 -39.39
N PHE A 107 5.82 -4.26 -38.31
CA PHE A 107 7.16 -3.95 -37.83
C PHE A 107 8.18 -4.92 -38.44
N ARG A 108 9.31 -4.39 -38.90
CA ARG A 108 10.41 -5.21 -39.45
C ARG A 108 11.51 -5.45 -38.42
N THR A 109 11.57 -4.64 -37.38
CA THR A 109 12.64 -4.70 -36.37
C THR A 109 12.10 -4.48 -34.95
N VAL A 110 12.78 -5.05 -33.96
CA VAL A 110 12.42 -4.87 -32.53
C VAL A 110 12.44 -3.41 -32.08
N PRO A 111 13.43 -2.57 -32.46
CA PRO A 111 13.44 -1.15 -32.08
C PRO A 111 12.20 -0.38 -32.58
N GLU A 112 11.68 -0.76 -33.76
CA GLU A 112 10.48 -0.17 -34.33
C GLU A 112 9.23 -0.49 -33.48
N ILE A 113 9.14 -1.72 -32.98
CA ILE A 113 8.08 -2.16 -32.06
C ILE A 113 8.15 -1.36 -30.76
N LEU A 114 9.34 -1.28 -30.15
CA LEU A 114 9.53 -0.55 -28.90
C LEU A 114 9.17 0.93 -29.04
N GLN A 115 9.58 1.57 -30.15
CA GLN A 115 9.27 2.96 -30.40
C GLN A 115 7.77 3.19 -30.64
N ALA A 116 7.10 2.28 -31.36
CA ALA A 116 5.66 2.35 -31.57
C ALA A 116 4.88 2.16 -30.27
N LEU A 117 5.29 1.20 -29.44
CA LEU A 117 4.74 0.94 -28.11
C LEU A 117 4.85 2.19 -27.22
N ASP A 118 6.04 2.79 -27.15
CA ASP A 118 6.31 4.01 -26.39
C ASP A 118 5.39 5.17 -26.81
N ARG A 119 5.20 5.34 -28.13
CA ARG A 119 4.28 6.35 -28.68
C ARG A 119 2.85 6.04 -28.26
N SER A 120 2.38 4.80 -28.39
CA SER A 120 1.02 4.41 -28.02
C SER A 120 0.73 4.65 -26.54
N ILE A 121 1.67 4.31 -25.65
CA ILE A 121 1.53 4.56 -24.20
C ILE A 121 1.45 6.07 -23.93
N ARG A 122 2.33 6.87 -24.56
CA ARG A 122 2.30 8.34 -24.41
C ARG A 122 0.96 8.90 -24.86
N THR A 123 0.44 8.48 -26.02
CA THR A 123 -0.87 8.90 -26.54
C THR A 123 -2.00 8.53 -25.59
N ILE A 124 -2.02 7.31 -25.04
CA ILE A 124 -3.04 6.88 -24.08
C ILE A 124 -3.00 7.74 -22.80
N ASN A 125 -1.80 8.11 -22.36
CA ASN A 125 -1.60 8.91 -21.17
C ASN A 125 -2.04 10.37 -21.38
N THR A 126 -1.66 11.01 -22.49
CA THR A 126 -2.09 12.39 -22.80
C THR A 126 -3.58 12.50 -23.10
N THR A 127 -4.18 11.49 -23.74
CA THR A 127 -5.62 11.47 -24.03
C THR A 127 -6.48 11.11 -22.81
N GLY A 128 -5.87 10.60 -21.73
CA GLY A 128 -6.62 10.04 -20.60
C GLY A 128 -7.52 8.87 -21.02
N ALA A 129 -7.18 8.18 -22.11
CA ALA A 129 -8.02 7.15 -22.68
C ALA A 129 -8.12 5.95 -21.74
N ALA A 130 -7.03 5.54 -21.08
CA ALA A 130 -7.03 4.44 -20.12
C ALA A 130 -7.77 4.85 -18.84
N LYS A 131 -8.88 4.16 -18.56
CA LYS A 131 -9.75 4.37 -17.39
C LYS A 131 -9.90 3.09 -16.58
N GLY A 132 -9.04 2.08 -16.82
CA GLY A 132 -9.12 0.76 -16.20
C GLY A 132 -9.23 0.82 -14.68
N ILE A 133 -8.38 1.60 -14.02
CA ILE A 133 -8.40 1.79 -12.56
C ILE A 133 -9.75 2.34 -12.08
N LEU A 134 -10.32 3.32 -12.79
CA LEU A 134 -11.61 3.92 -12.45
C LEU A 134 -12.79 2.96 -12.64
N ARG A 135 -12.69 2.03 -13.59
CA ARG A 135 -13.73 1.02 -13.88
C ARG A 135 -13.64 -0.21 -12.98
N LEU A 136 -12.52 -0.37 -12.26
CA LEU A 136 -12.25 -1.53 -11.43
C LEU A 136 -13.31 -1.74 -10.33
N PRO A 137 -13.74 -0.73 -9.54
CA PRO A 137 -14.77 -0.93 -8.52
C PRO A 137 -16.09 -1.45 -9.09
N HIS A 138 -16.47 -0.98 -10.28
CA HIS A 138 -17.72 -1.40 -10.93
C HIS A 138 -17.66 -2.85 -11.42
N ARG A 139 -16.50 -3.29 -11.92
CA ARG A 139 -16.28 -4.69 -12.32
C ARG A 139 -16.27 -5.63 -11.10
N TRP A 140 -15.67 -5.19 -9.99
CA TRP A 140 -15.67 -5.92 -8.72
C TRP A 140 -17.07 -6.08 -8.12
N GLN A 141 -17.95 -5.07 -8.26
CA GLN A 141 -19.35 -5.17 -7.85
C GLN A 141 -20.09 -6.28 -8.59
N GLY A 142 -19.82 -6.49 -9.89
CA GLY A 142 -20.43 -7.55 -10.68
C GLY A 142 -20.08 -8.97 -10.20
N LEU A 143 -18.83 -9.20 -9.76
CA LEU A 143 -18.45 -10.48 -9.18
C LEU A 143 -19.03 -10.71 -7.81
N TYR A 144 -19.10 -9.67 -6.97
CA TYR A 144 -19.75 -9.77 -5.67
C TYR A 144 -21.23 -10.12 -5.81
N THR A 145 -21.96 -9.49 -6.73
CA THR A 145 -23.37 -9.82 -6.98
C THR A 145 -23.53 -11.23 -7.53
N MET A 146 -22.69 -11.65 -8.48
CA MET A 146 -22.68 -13.02 -9.02
C MET A 146 -22.35 -14.08 -7.96
N LEU A 147 -21.34 -13.86 -7.11
CA LEU A 147 -21.01 -14.77 -6.01
C LEU A 147 -22.14 -14.85 -4.99
N VAL A 148 -22.72 -13.72 -4.59
CA VAL A 148 -23.83 -13.68 -3.62
C VAL A 148 -25.08 -14.36 -4.18
N THR A 149 -25.40 -14.21 -5.47
CA THR A 149 -26.54 -14.92 -6.07
C THR A 149 -26.27 -16.42 -6.20
N THR A 150 -25.06 -16.82 -6.59
CA THR A 150 -24.67 -18.23 -6.71
C THR A 150 -24.66 -18.93 -5.35
N LEU A 151 -24.15 -18.26 -4.30
CA LEU A 151 -24.12 -18.76 -2.93
C LEU A 151 -25.51 -18.75 -2.25
N LYS A 152 -26.42 -17.85 -2.64
CA LYS A 152 -27.82 -17.88 -2.18
C LYS A 152 -28.64 -18.96 -2.90
N GLY A 153 -28.30 -19.28 -4.15
CA GLY A 153 -28.91 -20.36 -4.91
C GLY A 153 -28.55 -21.76 -4.41
N SER A 154 -27.39 -21.94 -3.77
CA SER A 154 -26.94 -23.24 -3.24
C SER A 154 -27.50 -23.60 -1.86
N LYS A 155 -28.16 -22.68 -1.14
CA LYS A 155 -28.76 -22.93 0.19
C LYS A 155 -30.10 -23.69 0.17
N THR A 156 -30.35 -24.51 -0.86
CA THR A 156 -31.46 -25.49 -0.88
C THR A 156 -30.99 -26.91 -1.21
N SER A 157 -29.83 -27.33 -0.71
CA SER A 157 -29.60 -28.76 -0.52
C SER A 157 -28.60 -28.98 0.61
N LYS A 158 -29.13 -29.60 1.68
CA LYS A 158 -28.48 -30.23 2.84
C LYS A 158 -26.95 -30.41 2.70
N ASP A 159 -26.18 -29.68 3.52
CA ASP A 159 -24.98 -30.15 4.22
C ASP A 159 -24.31 -28.98 4.97
N GLU A 160 -24.88 -28.59 6.12
CA GLU A 160 -24.25 -27.68 7.08
C GLU A 160 -23.53 -28.47 8.19
N SER A 161 -22.38 -29.09 7.92
CA SER A 161 -21.63 -29.72 9.02
C SER A 161 -20.12 -29.53 9.04
N ILE A 162 -19.46 -28.90 8.07
CA ILE A 162 -17.98 -28.94 8.07
C ILE A 162 -17.32 -27.70 7.47
N LEU A 163 -17.48 -26.49 8.02
CA LEU A 163 -16.57 -25.38 7.69
C LEU A 163 -16.41 -24.34 8.82
N TYR A 164 -16.10 -24.77 10.06
CA TYR A 164 -15.54 -23.88 11.10
C TYR A 164 -14.58 -24.61 12.05
N GLN A 165 -13.54 -25.25 11.50
CA GLN A 165 -12.43 -25.84 12.28
C GLN A 165 -11.12 -25.81 11.47
N LEU A 166 -10.55 -24.62 11.20
CA LEU A 166 -9.11 -24.38 11.01
C LEU A 166 -8.83 -22.87 11.02
#